data_AF-A0A6C2TXH1-F1
#
_entry.id   AF-A0A6C2TXH1-F1
#
_cell.length_a   1.000
_cell.length_b   1.000
_cell.length_c   1.000
_cell.angle_alpha   90.00
_cell.angle_beta   90.00
_cell.angle_gamma   90.00
#
_symmetry.space_group_name_H-M   'P 1'
#
loop_
_entity.id
_entity.type
_entity.pdbx_description
1 polymer ?
#
loop_
_entity_poly.entity_id
_entity_poly.type
_entity_poly.pdbx_seq_one_letter_code
_entity_poly.pdbx_strand_id
1 'polypeptide(L)'
;MDKAWEMLDCSEVRWAIDTRLQEWAQEYNWTWQAGFNGRSGGYLVLYQGGLNRKNARTARCDLCGRSTWHKADTPCTTDGCIGLLRVLPEPEPKIITWPGRSVDQGEDFSQWYMSDLRKRVRLVCSFDRLCDDVVDIFVGFCRDYEMVETEVLVPTTIKTLQPTTGD
;
A
#
# COMPACT_ATOMS: atom_id res chain seq x y z
N MET A 1 -4.97 -25.86 -1.56
CA MET A 1 -4.03 -24.94 -2.22
C MET A 1 -4.81 -23.92 -3.03
N ASP A 2 -5.66 -24.35 -3.96
CA ASP A 2 -6.43 -23.42 -4.84
C ASP A 2 -7.29 -22.42 -4.07
N LYS A 3 -8.12 -22.87 -3.11
CA LYS A 3 -8.93 -21.98 -2.25
C LYS A 3 -8.12 -20.97 -1.42
N ALA A 4 -6.90 -21.33 -1.01
CA ALA A 4 -6.05 -20.41 -0.24
C ALA A 4 -5.50 -19.34 -1.18
N TRP A 5 -5.02 -19.73 -2.35
CA TRP A 5 -4.52 -18.78 -3.35
C TRP A 5 -5.57 -17.74 -3.73
N GLU A 6 -6.81 -18.15 -3.96
CA GLU A 6 -7.94 -17.25 -4.26
C GLU A 6 -8.24 -16.27 -3.10
N MET A 7 -8.03 -16.69 -1.85
CA MET A 7 -8.25 -15.84 -0.68
C MET A 7 -7.27 -14.66 -0.60
N LEU A 8 -6.12 -14.72 -1.28
CA LEU A 8 -5.20 -13.58 -1.38
C LEU A 8 -5.79 -12.41 -2.19
N ASP A 9 -6.80 -12.66 -3.03
CA ASP A 9 -7.50 -11.64 -3.79
C ASP A 9 -8.59 -10.93 -2.96
N CYS A 10 -8.90 -11.43 -1.76
CA CYS A 10 -9.84 -10.79 -0.85
C CYS A 10 -9.25 -9.49 -0.28
N SER A 11 -10.06 -8.42 -0.31
CA SER A 11 -9.62 -7.08 0.10
C SER A 11 -9.20 -7.00 1.56
N GLU A 12 -9.83 -7.79 2.42
CA GLU A 12 -9.63 -7.88 3.86
C GLU A 12 -8.29 -8.54 4.18
N VAL A 13 -7.97 -9.61 3.47
CA VAL A 13 -6.69 -10.33 3.57
C VAL A 13 -5.57 -9.42 3.10
N ARG A 14 -5.77 -8.79 1.94
CA ARG A 14 -4.79 -7.85 1.38
C ARG A 14 -4.54 -6.68 2.32
N TRP A 15 -5.61 -6.10 2.89
CA TRP A 15 -5.51 -4.98 3.82
C TRP A 15 -4.75 -5.35 5.10
N ALA A 16 -5.02 -6.53 5.68
CA ALA A 16 -4.33 -6.99 6.88
C ALA A 16 -2.83 -7.18 6.63
N ILE A 17 -2.48 -7.82 5.52
CA ILE A 17 -1.08 -8.01 5.13
C ILE A 17 -0.41 -6.67 4.84
N ASP A 18 -1.02 -5.80 4.03
CA ASP A 18 -0.44 -4.50 3.68
C ASP A 18 -0.26 -3.59 4.90
N THR A 19 -1.16 -3.69 5.88
CA THR A 19 -1.02 -2.98 7.17
C THR A 19 0.23 -3.45 7.90
N ARG A 20 0.42 -4.77 8.05
CA ARG A 20 1.61 -5.34 8.71
C ARG A 20 2.91 -4.94 7.99
N LEU A 21 2.93 -4.97 6.66
CA LEU A 21 4.08 -4.54 5.85
C LEU A 21 4.39 -3.06 6.05
N GLN A 22 3.37 -2.20 6.13
CA GLN A 22 3.53 -0.77 6.36
C GLN A 22 4.04 -0.45 7.77
N GLU A 23 3.53 -1.13 8.79
CA GLU A 23 4.01 -0.99 10.17
C GLU A 23 5.51 -1.33 10.26
N TRP A 24 5.92 -2.45 9.66
CA TRP A 24 7.34 -2.81 9.59
C TRP A 24 8.16 -1.75 8.84
N ALA A 25 7.68 -1.24 7.71
CA ALA A 25 8.37 -0.18 6.98
C ALA A 25 8.53 1.10 7.81
N GLN A 26 7.56 1.43 8.67
CA GLN A 26 7.64 2.58 9.58
C GLN A 26 8.72 2.41 10.65
N GLU A 27 8.95 1.20 11.17
CA GLU A 27 10.05 0.90 12.10
C GLU A 27 11.42 1.24 11.49
N TYR A 28 11.55 1.12 10.16
CA TYR A 28 12.75 1.48 9.40
C TYR A 28 12.68 2.90 8.80
N ASN A 29 11.74 3.74 9.24
CA ASN A 29 11.52 5.08 8.73
C ASN A 29 11.43 5.12 7.19
N TRP A 30 10.80 4.11 6.62
CA TRP A 30 10.60 3.89 5.19
C TRP A 30 11.88 3.71 4.36
N THR A 31 13.06 3.66 4.99
CA THR A 31 14.33 3.38 4.29
C THR A 31 14.39 1.96 3.74
N TRP A 32 13.69 1.06 4.42
CA TRP A 32 13.43 -0.31 4.01
C TRP A 32 11.94 -0.54 3.99
N GLN A 33 11.47 -1.22 2.95
CA GLN A 33 10.07 -1.52 2.71
C GLN A 33 9.97 -2.95 2.19
N ALA A 34 8.84 -3.60 2.40
CA ALA A 34 8.57 -4.93 1.89
C ALA A 34 7.28 -4.92 1.06
N GLY A 35 7.23 -5.73 0.02
CA GLY A 35 6.03 -5.84 -0.81
C GLY A 35 6.10 -7.01 -1.78
N PHE A 36 4.93 -7.46 -2.24
CA PHE A 36 4.85 -8.55 -3.21
C PHE A 36 5.37 -8.12 -4.58
N ASN A 37 6.00 -9.04 -5.30
CA ASN A 37 6.49 -8.84 -6.65
C ASN A 37 6.28 -10.09 -7.51
N GLY A 38 6.56 -9.96 -8.81
CA GLY A 38 6.30 -10.98 -9.83
C GLY A 38 4.91 -10.83 -10.46
N ARG A 39 4.71 -11.47 -11.61
CA ARG A 39 3.44 -11.39 -12.36
C ARG A 39 2.24 -11.91 -11.58
N SER A 40 2.47 -12.87 -10.68
CA SER A 40 1.46 -13.45 -9.79
C SER A 40 1.49 -12.87 -8.37
N GLY A 41 2.38 -11.91 -8.09
CA GLY A 41 2.62 -11.45 -6.72
C GLY A 41 3.12 -12.55 -5.78
N GLY A 42 3.78 -13.60 -6.30
CA GLY A 42 4.05 -14.84 -5.54
C GLY A 42 5.19 -14.80 -4.52
N TYR A 43 5.92 -13.69 -4.40
CA TYR A 43 7.01 -13.58 -3.42
C TYR A 43 7.12 -12.16 -2.86
N LEU A 44 7.53 -12.08 -1.59
CA LEU A 44 7.82 -10.82 -0.91
C LEU A 44 9.26 -10.38 -1.23
N VAL A 45 9.45 -9.08 -1.48
CA VAL A 45 10.74 -8.48 -1.81
C VAL A 45 11.05 -7.38 -0.80
N LEU A 46 12.31 -7.38 -0.34
CA LEU A 46 12.90 -6.27 0.40
C LEU A 46 13.33 -5.16 -0.56
N TYR A 47 12.76 -3.97 -0.41
CA TYR A 47 13.05 -2.79 -1.20
C TYR A 47 13.79 -1.73 -0.40
N GLN A 48 14.68 -1.02 -1.08
CA GLN A 48 15.16 0.27 -0.63
C GLN A 48 14.11 1.36 -0.91
N GLY A 49 13.98 2.29 0.01
CA GLY A 49 13.07 3.41 -0.13
C GLY A 49 13.45 4.61 0.72
N GLY A 50 12.49 5.49 0.94
CA GLY A 50 12.63 6.58 1.88
C GLY A 50 11.46 7.53 1.85
N LEU A 51 11.69 8.70 2.43
CA LEU A 51 10.71 9.79 2.50
C LEU A 51 11.14 10.95 1.61
N ASN A 52 10.38 11.20 0.55
CA ASN A 52 10.56 12.39 -0.27
C ASN A 52 9.89 13.60 0.42
N ARG A 53 10.69 14.29 1.23
CA ARG A 53 10.29 15.53 1.92
C ARG A 53 10.14 16.73 0.99
N LYS A 54 10.84 16.76 -0.15
CA LYS A 54 10.75 17.87 -1.12
C LYS A 54 9.36 17.97 -1.75
N ASN A 55 8.72 16.83 -1.97
CA ASN A 55 7.37 16.73 -2.52
C ASN A 55 6.31 16.44 -1.45
N ALA A 56 6.58 16.77 -0.19
CA ALA A 56 5.65 16.55 0.92
C ALA A 56 4.32 17.29 0.68
N ARG A 57 3.21 16.63 1.03
CA ARG A 57 1.88 17.23 1.01
C ARG A 57 1.76 18.17 2.20
N THR A 58 1.19 19.34 1.98
CA THR A 58 1.11 20.41 2.99
C THR A 58 -0.33 20.73 3.39
N ALA A 59 -1.32 20.22 2.66
CA ALA A 59 -2.73 20.41 2.99
C ALA A 59 -3.57 19.19 2.61
N ARG A 60 -4.66 18.94 3.33
CA ARG A 60 -5.60 17.85 3.08
C ARG A 60 -7.05 18.36 3.19
N CYS A 61 -7.90 17.89 2.29
CA CYS A 61 -9.32 18.27 2.30
C CYS A 61 -10.04 17.58 3.46
N ASP A 62 -10.80 18.35 4.23
CA ASP A 62 -11.61 17.86 5.34
C ASP A 62 -12.85 17.07 4.90
N LEU A 63 -13.23 17.14 3.62
CA LEU A 63 -14.38 16.41 3.07
C LEU A 63 -13.97 15.22 2.19
N CYS A 64 -13.20 15.45 1.13
CA CYS A 64 -12.83 14.38 0.18
C CYS A 64 -11.49 13.70 0.48
N GLY A 65 -10.74 14.15 1.50
CA GLY A 65 -9.44 13.59 1.86
C GLY A 65 -8.29 13.88 0.87
N ARG A 66 -8.53 14.61 -0.22
CA ARG A 66 -7.48 14.93 -1.21
C ARG A 66 -6.34 15.70 -0.55
N SER A 67 -5.11 15.19 -0.71
CA SER A 67 -3.89 15.84 -0.25
C SER A 67 -3.23 16.66 -1.37
N THR A 68 -2.72 17.84 -1.04
CA THR A 68 -2.21 18.85 -1.99
C THR A 68 -0.93 19.53 -1.46
N TRP A 69 -0.44 20.53 -2.20
CA TRP A 69 0.73 21.34 -1.84
C TRP A 69 0.39 22.80 -1.48
N HIS A 70 -0.89 23.07 -1.19
CA HIS A 70 -1.31 24.41 -0.76
C HIS A 70 -0.74 24.74 0.63
N LYS A 71 -0.33 25.99 0.82
CA LYS A 71 0.31 26.50 2.06
C LYS A 71 -0.60 27.39 2.90
N ALA A 72 -1.86 27.51 2.50
CA ALA A 72 -2.90 28.25 3.19
C ALA A 72 -4.22 27.49 3.03
N ASP A 73 -5.12 27.66 3.99
CA ASP A 73 -6.47 27.11 3.91
C ASP A 73 -7.18 27.68 2.67
N THR A 74 -7.72 26.81 1.82
CA THR A 74 -8.33 27.21 0.55
C THR A 74 -9.48 26.26 0.18
N PRO A 75 -10.50 26.70 -0.60
CA PRO A 75 -11.51 25.80 -1.14
C PRO A 75 -10.90 24.61 -1.88
N CYS A 76 -11.55 23.45 -1.80
CA CYS A 76 -11.08 22.24 -2.48
C CYS A 76 -11.04 22.43 -4.00
N THR A 77 -10.00 21.88 -4.62
CA THR A 77 -9.80 21.91 -6.08
C THR A 77 -10.31 20.65 -6.79
N THR A 78 -10.90 19.71 -6.05
CA THR A 78 -11.57 18.55 -6.63
C THR A 78 -12.91 18.98 -7.19
N ASP A 79 -13.18 18.61 -8.44
CA ASP A 79 -14.46 18.89 -9.09
C ASP A 79 -15.63 18.34 -8.26
N GLY A 80 -16.66 19.16 -8.06
CA GLY A 80 -17.83 18.85 -7.23
C GLY A 80 -17.59 18.80 -5.71
N CYS A 81 -16.39 19.05 -5.20
CA CYS A 81 -16.12 19.05 -3.76
C CYS A 81 -16.28 20.44 -3.14
N ILE A 82 -17.09 20.56 -2.08
CA ILE A 82 -17.32 21.81 -1.34
C ILE A 82 -16.49 21.94 -0.05
N GLY A 83 -15.55 21.02 0.18
CA GLY A 83 -14.71 21.00 1.38
C GLY A 83 -13.62 22.07 1.38
N LEU A 84 -12.90 22.16 2.50
CA LEU A 84 -11.74 23.04 2.65
C LEU A 84 -10.46 22.22 2.69
N LEU A 85 -9.46 22.62 1.89
CA LEU A 85 -8.09 22.13 2.02
C LEU A 85 -7.48 22.78 3.24
N ARG A 86 -7.35 22.02 4.34
CA ARG A 86 -6.72 22.46 5.59
C ARG A 86 -5.22 22.24 5.53
N VAL A 87 -4.45 23.25 5.90
CA VAL A 87 -2.99 23.08 6.06
C VAL A 87 -2.70 22.09 7.16
N LEU A 88 -1.81 21.14 6.88
CA LEU A 88 -1.38 20.13 7.84
C LEU A 88 -0.42 20.75 8.86
N PRO A 89 -0.48 20.34 10.16
CA PRO A 89 0.47 20.81 11.17
C PRO A 89 1.92 20.54 10.79
N GLU A 90 2.17 19.39 10.17
CA GLU A 90 3.46 19.01 9.60
C GLU A 90 3.27 18.52 8.15
N PRO A 91 4.14 18.90 7.20
CA PRO A 91 4.09 18.36 5.86
C PRO A 91 4.29 16.84 5.83
N GLU A 92 3.37 16.12 5.20
CA GLU A 92 3.42 14.67 5.04
C GLU A 92 4.34 14.29 3.87
N PRO A 93 5.51 13.68 4.12
CA PRO A 93 6.41 13.29 3.04
C PRO A 93 5.80 12.19 2.16
N LYS A 94 6.13 12.22 0.87
CA LYS A 94 5.75 11.12 -0.02
C LYS A 94 6.68 9.93 0.23
N ILE A 95 6.10 8.78 0.59
CA ILE A 95 6.83 7.51 0.65
C ILE A 95 7.28 7.15 -0.78
N ILE A 96 8.56 6.83 -0.91
CA ILE A 96 9.16 6.39 -2.17
C ILE A 96 9.79 5.02 -1.99
N THR A 97 9.65 4.20 -3.01
CA THR A 97 10.31 2.90 -3.15
C THR A 97 11.13 2.97 -4.43
N TRP A 98 12.30 2.33 -4.45
CA TRP A 98 13.10 2.19 -5.67
C TRP A 98 13.11 0.73 -6.12
N PRO A 99 12.12 0.31 -6.92
CA PRO A 99 12.09 -1.04 -7.49
C PRO A 99 13.36 -1.30 -8.32
N GLY A 100 13.88 -2.52 -8.23
CA GLY A 100 15.04 -2.95 -9.01
C GLY A 100 16.40 -2.44 -8.51
N ARG A 101 16.45 -1.62 -7.45
CA ARG A 101 17.72 -1.42 -6.74
C ARG A 101 18.12 -2.71 -6.04
N SER A 102 19.29 -3.21 -6.37
CA SER A 102 19.89 -4.30 -5.61
C SER A 102 20.13 -3.86 -4.18
N VAL A 103 19.92 -4.79 -3.25
CA VAL A 103 20.11 -4.54 -1.82
C VAL A 103 21.61 -4.49 -1.50
N ASP A 104 22.37 -5.53 -1.86
CA ASP A 104 23.82 -5.65 -1.65
C ASP A 104 24.53 -6.40 -2.81
N GLN A 105 23.94 -6.42 -4.01
CA GLN A 105 24.53 -7.16 -5.12
C GLN A 105 25.85 -6.51 -5.56
N GLY A 106 26.94 -7.29 -5.48
CA GLY A 106 28.27 -6.81 -5.83
C GLY A 106 28.92 -5.92 -4.76
N GLU A 107 28.36 -5.86 -3.56
CA GLU A 107 28.92 -5.11 -2.44
C GLU A 107 30.16 -5.81 -1.86
N ASP A 108 31.23 -5.04 -1.61
CA ASP A 108 32.42 -5.54 -0.89
C ASP A 108 32.28 -5.27 0.61
N PHE A 109 31.86 -6.32 1.35
CA PHE A 109 31.69 -6.24 2.79
C PHE A 109 32.99 -6.17 3.59
N SER A 110 34.17 -6.37 2.97
CA SER A 110 35.46 -6.32 3.68
C SER A 110 35.77 -4.93 4.26
N GLN A 111 35.23 -3.89 3.63
CA GLN A 111 35.41 -2.49 4.04
C GLN A 111 34.39 -2.02 5.08
N TRP A 112 33.42 -2.87 5.44
CA TRP A 112 32.37 -2.49 6.36
C TRP A 112 32.84 -2.58 7.80
N TYR A 113 32.46 -1.59 8.60
CA TYR A 113 32.60 -1.70 10.04
C TYR A 113 31.67 -2.80 10.57
N MET A 114 32.11 -3.49 11.62
CA MET A 114 31.29 -4.51 12.30
C MET A 114 29.92 -3.99 12.74
N SER A 115 29.80 -2.69 13.05
CA SER A 115 28.53 -2.03 13.35
C SER A 115 27.55 -2.06 12.18
N ASP A 116 28.03 -1.85 10.96
CA ASP A 116 27.18 -1.77 9.77
C ASP A 116 26.79 -3.17 9.29
N LEU A 117 27.71 -4.14 9.40
CA LEU A 117 27.38 -5.56 9.20
C LEU A 117 26.29 -6.01 10.17
N ARG A 118 26.39 -5.63 11.46
CA ARG A 118 25.34 -5.94 12.45
C ARG A 118 24.01 -5.30 12.09
N LYS A 119 23.99 -4.05 11.62
CA LYS A 119 22.74 -3.40 11.16
C LYS A 119 22.13 -4.16 9.98
N ARG A 120 22.96 -4.59 9.01
CA ARG A 120 22.50 -5.35 7.86
C ARG A 120 21.92 -6.71 8.24
N VAL A 121 22.61 -7.45 9.12
CA VAL A 121 22.10 -8.72 9.65
C VAL A 121 20.77 -8.52 10.38
N ARG A 122 20.66 -7.48 11.23
CA ARG A 122 19.40 -7.16 11.92
C ARG A 122 18.26 -6.88 10.95
N LEU A 123 18.51 -6.13 9.88
CA LEU A 123 17.53 -5.86 8.84
C LEU A 123 17.05 -7.16 8.18
N VAL A 124 17.98 -8.02 7.73
CA VAL A 124 17.61 -9.27 7.06
C VAL A 124 16.85 -10.20 8.00
N CYS A 125 17.29 -10.38 9.24
CA CYS A 125 16.58 -11.19 10.24
C CYS A 125 15.22 -10.58 10.66
N SER A 126 15.04 -9.27 10.52
CA SER A 126 13.75 -8.62 10.78
C SER A 126 12.80 -8.77 9.60
N PHE A 127 13.31 -8.74 8.37
CA PHE A 127 12.54 -9.03 7.16
C PHE A 127 12.11 -10.51 7.11
N ASP A 128 12.97 -11.44 7.53
CA ASP A 128 12.63 -12.86 7.65
C ASP A 128 11.44 -13.08 8.60
N ARG A 129 11.50 -12.49 9.80
CA ARG A 129 10.36 -12.51 10.75
C ARG A 129 9.10 -11.84 10.21
N LEU A 130 9.23 -10.80 9.39
CA LEU A 130 8.08 -10.19 8.72
C LEU A 130 7.42 -11.19 7.75
N CYS A 131 8.22 -11.98 7.03
CA CYS A 131 7.67 -13.03 6.18
C CYS A 131 6.87 -14.05 6.99
N ASP A 132 7.39 -14.46 8.16
CA ASP A 132 6.65 -15.34 9.07
C ASP A 132 5.34 -14.70 9.55
N ASP A 133 5.37 -13.43 9.97
CA ASP A 133 4.16 -12.69 10.39
C ASP A 133 3.10 -12.65 9.27
N VAL A 134 3.51 -12.42 8.02
CA VAL A 134 2.61 -12.41 6.86
C VAL A 134 2.00 -13.79 6.63
N VAL A 135 2.80 -14.85 6.76
CA VAL A 135 2.30 -16.23 6.66
C VAL A 135 1.30 -16.51 7.78
N ASP A 136 1.60 -16.14 9.02
CA ASP A 136 0.73 -16.36 10.17
C ASP A 136 -0.61 -15.63 10.04
N ILE A 137 -0.59 -14.37 9.58
CA ILE A 137 -1.81 -13.59 9.27
C ILE A 137 -2.66 -14.37 8.25
N PHE A 138 -2.04 -14.79 7.16
CA PHE A 138 -2.75 -15.47 6.07
C PHE A 138 -3.28 -16.85 6.47
N VAL A 139 -2.51 -17.63 7.24
CA VAL A 139 -2.97 -18.91 7.81
C VAL A 139 -4.14 -18.69 8.76
N GLY A 140 -4.12 -17.61 9.55
CA GLY A 140 -5.25 -17.20 10.39
C GLY A 140 -6.53 -17.02 9.56
N PHE A 141 -6.45 -16.26 8.46
CA PHE A 141 -7.59 -16.09 7.55
C PHE A 141 -8.07 -17.43 6.95
N CYS A 142 -7.15 -18.26 6.47
CA CYS A 142 -7.49 -19.57 5.89
C CYS A 142 -8.15 -20.52 6.90
N ARG A 143 -7.86 -20.38 8.19
CA ARG A 143 -8.42 -21.21 9.26
C ARG A 143 -9.78 -20.70 9.72
N ASP A 144 -9.93 -19.38 9.83
CA ASP A 144 -11.03 -18.76 10.57
C ASP A 144 -12.13 -18.20 9.63
N TYR A 145 -11.88 -18.14 8.31
CA TYR A 145 -12.80 -17.59 7.32
C TYR A 145 -12.96 -18.51 6.11
N GLU A 146 -14.12 -18.42 5.45
CA GLU A 146 -14.40 -19.05 4.17
C GLU A 146 -14.64 -17.96 3.11
N MET A 147 -14.02 -18.12 1.94
CA MET A 147 -14.24 -17.22 0.81
C MET A 147 -15.59 -17.52 0.16
N VAL A 148 -16.41 -16.49 -0.01
CA VAL A 148 -17.72 -16.58 -0.65
C VAL A 148 -17.83 -15.51 -1.74
N GLU A 149 -18.10 -15.94 -2.96
CA GLU A 149 -18.37 -15.03 -4.07
C GLU A 149 -19.81 -14.49 -3.97
N THR A 150 -19.97 -13.17 -4.11
CA THR A 150 -21.29 -12.52 -4.10
C THR A 150 -21.41 -11.55 -5.27
N GLU A 151 -22.44 -11.72 -6.08
CA GLU A 151 -22.77 -10.80 -7.17
C GLU A 151 -23.74 -9.71 -6.67
N VAL A 152 -23.41 -8.44 -6.93
CA VAL A 152 -24.27 -7.30 -6.58
C VAL A 152 -24.91 -6.75 -7.86
N LEU A 153 -26.22 -6.95 -8.03
CA LEU A 153 -26.98 -6.42 -9.16
C LEU A 153 -27.29 -4.93 -8.93
N VAL A 154 -26.86 -4.07 -9.86
CA VAL A 154 -27.09 -2.62 -9.81
C VAL A 154 -28.27 -2.24 -10.73
N PRO A 155 -29.35 -1.61 -10.21
CA PRO A 155 -30.44 -1.13 -11.03
C PRO A 155 -29.94 -0.15 -12.11
N THR A 156 -30.24 -0.42 -13.37
CA THR A 156 -29.80 0.40 -14.50
C THR A 156 -31.01 0.90 -15.29
N THR A 157 -31.14 2.22 -15.40
CA THR A 157 -32.17 2.86 -16.24
C THR A 157 -31.63 3.06 -17.64
N ILE A 158 -32.30 2.50 -18.65
CA ILE A 158 -31.99 2.72 -20.07
C ILE A 158 -33.15 3.42 -20.78
N LYS A 159 -32.83 4.24 -21.78
CA LYS A 159 -33.81 4.78 -22.71
C LYS A 159 -33.94 3.82 -23.89
N THR A 160 -35.13 3.31 -24.15
CA THR A 160 -35.43 2.45 -25.31
C THR A 160 -36.47 3.11 -26.20
N LEU A 161 -36.43 2.80 -27.50
CA LEU A 161 -37.48 3.15 -28.44
C LEU A 161 -38.62 2.13 -28.33
N GLN A 162 -39.86 2.60 -28.47
CA GLN A 162 -41.03 1.74 -28.65
C GLN A 162 -41.72 2.10 -29.98
N PRO A 163 -42.33 1.12 -30.67
CA PRO A 163 -43.12 1.40 -31.86
C PRO A 163 -44.27 2.35 -31.50
N THR A 164 -44.46 3.40 -32.30
CA THR A 164 -45.66 4.21 -32.23
C THR A 164 -46.82 3.38 -32.75
N THR A 165 -47.75 2.98 -31.87
CA THR A 165 -49.08 2.55 -32.28
C THR A 165 -49.76 3.76 -32.92
N GLY A 166 -49.82 3.77 -34.24
CA GLY A 166 -50.62 4.76 -34.98
C GLY A 166 -52.08 4.37 -34.88
N ASP A 167 -52.88 5.21 -34.23
CA ASP A 167 -54.34 5.24 -34.37
C ASP A 167 -54.73 6.06 -35.61
#